data_AF-X1TVR3-F1
#
_entry.id   AF-X1TVR3-F1
#
_cell.length_a   1.000
_cell.length_b   1.000
_cell.length_c   1.000
_cell.angle_alpha   90.00
_cell.angle_beta   90.00
_cell.angle_gamma   90.00
#
_symmetry.space_group_name_H-M   'P 1'
#
loop_
_entity.id
_entity.type
_entity.pdbx_description
1 polymer ?
#
loop_
_entity_poly.entity_id
_entity_poly.type
_entity_poly.pdbx_seq_one_letter_code
_entity_poly.pdbx_strand_id
1 'polypeptide(L)'
;MRFSEPFILYFLILVPIIYVITVWTGKKRLREITELGTLHTLERFSKRELSGNFRLDGLFISAAFLFIIFSFARPQAGSRFEPVKITGSDIYVAIDLS
;
A
#
# COMPACT_ATOMS: atom_id res chain seq x y z
N MET A 1 8.73 10.70 10.51
CA MET A 1 8.44 10.46 9.08
C MET A 1 7.70 11.70 8.58
N ARG A 2 8.24 12.40 7.57
CA ARG A 2 7.59 13.60 7.02
C ARG A 2 7.06 13.27 5.63
N PHE A 3 5.81 13.60 5.34
CA PHE A 3 5.29 13.49 3.98
C PHE A 3 5.50 14.82 3.27
N SER A 4 6.01 14.78 2.04
CA SER A 4 6.15 16.00 1.23
C SER A 4 4.78 16.53 0.82
N GLU A 5 3.83 15.62 0.56
CA GLU A 5 2.49 15.92 0.07
C GLU A 5 1.43 15.18 0.90
N PRO A 6 1.11 15.69 2.12
CA PRO A 6 0.19 15.00 3.02
C PRO A 6 -1.25 14.93 2.47
N PHE A 7 -1.65 15.85 1.58
CA PHE A 7 -2.97 15.83 0.95
C PHE A 7 -3.25 14.54 0.16
N ILE A 8 -2.20 13.90 -0.37
CA ILE A 8 -2.34 12.66 -1.15
C ILE A 8 -2.86 11.51 -0.26
N LEU A 9 -2.65 11.57 1.05
CA LEU A 9 -3.17 10.57 1.99
C LEU A 9 -4.70 10.58 2.07
N TYR A 10 -5.40 11.64 1.66
CA TYR A 10 -6.87 11.61 1.60
C TYR A 10 -7.39 10.62 0.55
N PHE A 11 -6.60 10.29 -0.48
CA PHE A 11 -6.98 9.28 -1.48
C PHE A 11 -6.99 7.84 -0.91
N LEU A 12 -6.49 7.59 0.32
CA LEU A 12 -6.60 6.28 0.95
C LEU A 12 -8.05 5.80 1.09
N ILE A 13 -9.02 6.73 1.15
CA ILE A 13 -10.45 6.39 1.19
C ILE A 13 -10.93 5.68 -0.08
N LEU A 14 -10.22 5.84 -1.20
CA LEU A 14 -10.55 5.13 -2.45
C LEU A 14 -10.19 3.64 -2.38
N VAL A 15 -9.20 3.25 -1.56
CA VAL A 15 -8.77 1.85 -1.43
C VAL A 15 -9.91 0.93 -0.98
N PRO A 16 -10.64 1.19 0.12
CA PRO A 16 -11.78 0.35 0.51
C PRO A 16 -12.92 0.42 -0.51
N ILE A 17 -13.12 1.56 -1.20
CA ILE A 17 -14.14 1.68 -2.25
C ILE A 17 -13.83 0.74 -3.42
N ILE A 18 -12.58 0.73 -3.89
CA ILE A 18 -12.10 -0.17 -4.95
C ILE A 18 -12.25 -1.63 -4.52
N TYR A 19 -11.90 -1.96 -3.27
CA TYR A 19 -12.09 -3.31 -2.73
C TYR A 19 -13.56 -3.75 -2.76
N VAL A 20 -14.48 -2.89 -2.32
CA VAL A 20 -15.92 -3.20 -2.33
C VAL A 20 -16.43 -3.39 -3.76
N ILE A 21 -16.04 -2.52 -4.70
CA ILE A 21 -16.44 -2.60 -6.10
C ILE A 21 -15.95 -3.89 -6.75
N THR A 22 -14.68 -4.26 -6.55
CA THR A 22 -14.08 -5.47 -7.12
C THR A 22 -14.76 -6.73 -6.58
N VAL A 23 -14.99 -6.80 -5.27
CA VAL A 23 -15.72 -7.92 -4.64
C VAL A 23 -17.18 -7.98 -5.11
N TRP A 24 -17.87 -6.85 -5.23
CA TRP A 24 -19.26 -6.81 -5.68
C TRP A 24 -19.39 -7.25 -7.14
N THR A 25 -18.51 -6.77 -8.02
CA THR A 25 -18.48 -7.14 -9.44
C THR A 25 -18.16 -8.63 -9.62
N GLY A 26 -17.21 -9.16 -8.84
CA GLY A 26 -16.89 -10.59 -8.84
C GLY A 26 -18.08 -11.46 -8.41
N LYS A 27 -18.79 -11.05 -7.35
CA LYS A 27 -20.02 -11.73 -6.90
C LYS A 27 -21.14 -11.68 -7.95
N LYS A 28 -21.34 -10.53 -8.58
CA LYS A 28 -22.37 -10.36 -9.62
C LYS A 28 -22.11 -11.26 -10.81
N ARG A 29 -20.86 -11.30 -11.28
CA ARG A 29 -20.42 -12.15 -12.38
C ARG A 29 -20.65 -13.63 -12.09
N LEU A 30 -20.37 -14.08 -10.87
CA LEU A 30 -20.62 -15.47 -10.48
C LEU A 30 -22.13 -15.80 -10.47
N ARG A 31 -22.99 -14.85 -10.05
CA ARG A 31 -24.44 -15.03 -10.09
C ARG A 31 -24.96 -15.11 -11.51
N GLU A 32 -24.55 -14.20 -12.38
CA GLU A 32 -24.94 -14.19 -13.80
C GLU A 32 -24.54 -15.50 -14.50
N ILE A 33 -23.33 -16.02 -14.24
CA ILE A 33 -22.87 -17.30 -14.80
C ILE A 33 -23.72 -18.48 -14.28
N THR A 34 -24.13 -18.43 -13.00
CA THR A 34 -25.00 -19.45 -12.39
C THR A 34 -26.42 -19.42 -12.96
N GLU A 35 -26.97 -18.22 -13.16
CA GLU A 35 -28.32 -18.01 -13.70
C GLU A 35 -28.42 -18.39 -15.18
N LEU A 36 -27.34 -18.27 -15.95
CA LEU A 36 -27.29 -18.66 -17.36
C LEU A 36 -27.29 -20.18 -17.58
N GLY A 37 -27.45 -21.01 -16.53
CA GLY A 37 -27.75 -22.45 -16.64
C GLY A 37 -26.67 -23.31 -17.28
N THR A 38 -25.51 -22.73 -17.59
CA THR A 38 -24.44 -23.35 -18.38
C THR A 38 -23.22 -23.64 -17.51
N LEU A 39 -23.36 -23.65 -16.17
CA LEU A 39 -22.23 -23.85 -15.25
C LEU A 39 -21.48 -25.16 -15.58
N HIS A 40 -22.23 -26.24 -15.83
CA HIS A 40 -21.64 -27.54 -16.08
C HIS A 40 -20.95 -27.67 -17.45
N THR A 41 -21.47 -26.97 -18.48
CA THR A 41 -20.88 -26.98 -19.83
C THR A 41 -19.69 -26.01 -19.91
N LEU A 42 -19.77 -24.84 -19.24
CA LEU A 42 -18.67 -23.87 -19.16
C LEU A 42 -17.50 -24.39 -18.32
N GLU A 43 -17.73 -25.07 -17.20
CA GLU A 43 -16.65 -25.68 -16.41
C GLU A 43 -15.92 -26.80 -17.17
N ARG A 44 -16.62 -27.54 -18.04
CA ARG A 44 -15.98 -28.55 -18.89
C ARG A 44 -15.07 -27.98 -19.97
N PHE A 45 -15.41 -26.81 -20.52
CA PHE A 45 -14.60 -26.13 -21.54
C PHE A 45 -13.54 -25.18 -20.94
N SER A 46 -13.87 -24.55 -19.82
CA SER A 46 -12.97 -23.69 -19.07
C SER A 46 -12.25 -24.53 -18.03
N LYS A 47 -11.05 -25.01 -18.36
CA LYS A 47 -10.07 -25.58 -17.41
C LYS A 47 -9.66 -24.62 -16.27
N ARG A 48 -10.31 -23.46 -16.18
CA ARG A 48 -10.09 -22.38 -15.23
C ARG A 48 -11.27 -22.40 -14.26
N GLU A 49 -10.99 -22.59 -12.97
CA GLU A 49 -11.98 -22.41 -11.92
C GLU A 49 -12.71 -21.08 -12.15
N LEU A 50 -13.99 -21.14 -12.54
CA LEU A 50 -14.82 -19.94 -12.71
C LEU A 50 -15.07 -19.26 -11.36
N SER A 51 -14.91 -20.00 -10.26
CA SER A 51 -14.75 -19.48 -8.91
C SER A 51 -13.36 -18.89 -8.69
N GLY A 52 -12.93 -17.99 -9.57
CA GLY A 52 -11.77 -17.14 -9.31
C GLY A 52 -11.97 -16.45 -7.96
N ASN A 53 -10.92 -16.43 -7.14
CA ASN A 53 -11.00 -15.93 -5.77
C ASN A 53 -11.04 -14.39 -5.81
N PHE A 54 -12.16 -13.82 -6.25
CA PHE A 54 -12.37 -12.37 -6.48
C PHE A 54 -12.05 -11.51 -5.24
N ARG A 55 -12.03 -12.12 -4.05
CA ARG A 55 -11.53 -11.50 -2.82
C ARG A 55 -10.02 -11.28 -2.84
N LEU A 56 -9.24 -12.27 -3.29
CA LEU A 56 -7.79 -12.16 -3.47
C LEU A 56 -7.48 -11.19 -4.59
N ASP A 57 -8.17 -11.26 -5.72
CA ASP A 57 -7.99 -10.31 -6.83
C ASP A 57 -8.27 -8.87 -6.37
N GLY A 58 -9.39 -8.67 -5.66
CA GLY A 58 -9.73 -7.38 -5.06
C GLY A 58 -8.69 -6.91 -4.04
N LEU A 59 -8.14 -7.82 -3.23
CA LEU A 59 -7.09 -7.52 -2.26
C LEU A 59 -5.79 -7.07 -2.95
N PHE A 60 -5.32 -7.79 -3.98
CA PHE A 60 -4.11 -7.44 -4.72
C PHE A 60 -4.25 -6.11 -5.48
N ILE A 61 -5.41 -5.88 -6.12
CA ILE A 61 -5.70 -4.60 -6.77
C ILE A 61 -5.68 -3.47 -5.75
N SER A 62 -6.34 -3.66 -4.60
CA SER A 62 -6.39 -2.65 -3.54
C SER A 62 -5.00 -2.38 -2.94
N ALA A 63 -4.19 -3.42 -2.75
CA ALA A 63 -2.81 -3.30 -2.29
C ALA A 63 -1.94 -2.54 -3.29
N ALA A 64 -2.10 -2.80 -4.60
CA ALA A 64 -1.39 -2.05 -5.64
C ALA A 64 -1.74 -0.55 -5.57
N PHE A 65 -3.02 -0.20 -5.46
CA PHE A 65 -3.45 1.19 -5.29
C PHE A 65 -2.91 1.82 -4.00
N LEU A 66 -2.90 1.08 -2.89
CA LEU A 66 -2.31 1.53 -1.63
C LEU A 66 -0.83 1.92 -1.83
N PHE A 67 -0.03 1.07 -2.46
CA PHE A 67 1.39 1.35 -2.72
C PHE A 67 1.61 2.51 -3.68
N ILE A 68 0.75 2.66 -4.69
CA ILE A 68 0.77 3.81 -5.60
C ILE A 68 0.52 5.10 -4.80
N ILE A 69 -0.51 5.15 -3.97
CA ILE A 69 -0.82 6.33 -3.14
C ILE A 69 0.35 6.66 -2.21
N PHE A 70 0.96 5.66 -1.57
CA PHE A 70 2.14 5.88 -0.75
C PHE A 70 3.34 6.39 -1.54
N SER A 71 3.58 5.88 -2.75
CA SER A 71 4.64 6.35 -3.64
C SER A 71 4.44 7.84 -3.98
N PHE A 72 3.21 8.23 -4.32
CA PHE A 72 2.86 9.62 -4.62
C PHE A 72 2.91 10.54 -3.40
N ALA A 73 2.58 10.06 -2.20
CA ALA A 73 2.68 10.84 -0.95
C ALA A 73 4.12 11.22 -0.57
N ARG A 74 5.13 10.63 -1.24
CA ARG A 74 6.57 10.87 -1.05
C ARG A 74 6.97 10.83 0.44
N PRO A 75 6.87 9.67 1.10
CA PRO A 75 7.32 9.49 2.47
C PRO A 75 8.81 9.80 2.57
N GLN A 76 9.17 10.84 3.31
CA GLN A 76 10.54 11.13 3.69
C GLN A 76 10.86 10.33 4.95
N ALA A 77 11.19 9.06 4.74
CA ALA A 77 11.81 8.19 5.74
C ALA A 77 13.33 8.35 5.63
N GLY A 78 13.93 9.12 6.53
CA GLY A 78 15.37 9.37 6.56
C GLY A 78 15.81 9.92 7.90
N SER A 79 17.10 9.79 8.20
CA SER A 79 17.71 10.34 9.42
C SER A 79 17.81 11.87 9.30
N ARG A 80 17.44 12.57 10.38
CA ARG A 80 17.94 13.94 10.56
C ARG A 80 19.44 13.82 10.81
N PHE A 81 20.25 14.50 10.00
CA PHE A 81 21.59 14.87 10.43
C PHE A 81 21.41 15.88 11.56
N GLU A 82 21.30 15.39 12.78
CA GLU A 82 21.43 16.22 13.95
C GLU A 82 22.92 16.52 14.06
N PRO A 83 23.37 17.78 13.87
CA PRO A 83 24.76 18.12 14.09
C PRO A 83 25.00 17.96 15.57
N VAL A 84 25.49 16.79 15.97
CA VAL A 84 25.98 16.56 17.31
C VAL A 84 27.15 17.52 17.46
N LYS A 85 26.94 18.65 18.13
CA LYS A 85 28.06 19.47 18.60
C LYS A 85 28.80 18.62 19.59
N ILE A 86 29.88 18.00 19.13
CA ILE A 86 30.87 17.41 20.02
C ILE A 86 31.49 18.61 20.73
N THR A 87 30.95 18.95 21.89
CA THR A 87 31.62 19.85 22.83
C THR A 87 32.80 19.06 23.39
N GLY A 88 33.88 18.98 22.62
CA GLY A 88 35.17 18.65 23.19
C GLY A 88 35.40 19.66 24.31
N SER A 89 35.54 19.20 25.55
CA SER A 89 36.05 20.05 26.60
C SER A 89 37.45 20.46 26.15
N ASP A 90 37.61 21.67 25.64
CA ASP A 90 38.94 22.24 25.38
C ASP A 90 39.62 22.38 26.75
N ILE A 91 40.41 21.37 27.13
CA ILE A 91 41.20 21.39 28.35
C ILE A 91 42.40 22.30 28.08
N TYR A 92 42.32 23.54 28.53
CA TYR A 92 43.46 24.45 28.57
C TYR A 92 44.31 24.10 29.80
N VAL A 93 45.45 23.44 29.59
CA VAL A 93 46.44 23.22 30.65
C VAL A 93 47.38 24.42 30.68
N ALA A 94 47.18 25.32 31.63
CA ALA A 94 48.16 26.34 31.95
C ALA A 94 49.21 25.72 32.90
N ILE A 95 50.46 25.64 32.45
CA ILE A 95 51.60 25.24 33.29
C ILE A 95 52.36 26.52 33.62
N ASP A 96 52.38 26.90 34.89
CA ASP A 96 53.20 27.99 35.40
C ASP A 96 54.63 27.47 35.59
N LEU A 97 55.57 28.09 34.89
CA LEU A 97 57.01 27.80 35.01
C LEU A 97 57.61 28.90 35.88
N SER A 98 57.59 28.68 37.19
CA SER A 98 58.26 29.53 38.19
C SER A 98 59.77 29.37 38.17
#